data_AF-A0A3B9Q0W0-F1
#
_entry.id   AF-A0A3B9Q0W0-F1
#
_cell.length_a   1.000
_cell.length_b   1.000
_cell.length_c   1.000
_cell.angle_alpha   90.00
_cell.angle_beta   90.00
_cell.angle_gamma   90.00
#
_symmetry.space_group_name_H-M   'P 1'
#
loop_
_entity.id
_entity.type
_entity.pdbx_description
1 polymer ?
#
loop_
_entity_poly.entity_id
_entity_poly.type
_entity_poly.pdbx_seq_one_letter_code
_entity_poly.pdbx_strand_id
1 'polypeptide(L)'
;MKKRNFPHSFLDHRTWSAILPAALVNSLVLVIFFSALSSQQVVVDRTLKEYQRTTYDILVRAPENVSEVEKEYGLVEANHLNGSAGGITLQQYEQIKAIPHVEVAAPIAVLGYMDRGYMGIAIMDPLPAGIYRISGSMGIVEGGQYTTAAQLASYYVMHLGETFTDNNYIGTWDEFMRLRLSITMMGADPIEEGFMIRLPKSNDRMLIAAIDPEQEAKLVHLDDMLVSGKYLPQDPPLTMNHGNLYIPVLFNIHDYIQQTISVQLERLDFDLDVSQNYAEQLQVIPNQAALDDMERQSLYNLDMTLQRIWQKESTQLQVEQGQVVGVHESNASITGMLYAPTAVQYRLVESPPAGLPEDKLVLEAIPQGLTGANEPDVWDQLTTQEQREWAAIGSWQVEPEVTYRSLSPRSPYVFNFSPYAEGNGQFEINTSTALGGSSLNQVPLETYLPPSALLKYDENGEELETPITLTPTLNNEGYLVSPPDLLISLTSAQQILENACYESVPDETAGS
;
A
#
# COMPACT_ATOMS: atom_id res chain seq x y z
N MET A 1 18.13 -24.36 97.57
CA MET A 1 19.45 -24.67 96.98
C MET A 1 19.49 -26.15 96.57
N LYS A 2 19.46 -26.46 95.28
CA LYS A 2 20.13 -27.64 94.70
C LYS A 2 20.30 -27.40 93.19
N LYS A 3 21.53 -27.62 92.73
CA LYS A 3 22.07 -27.23 91.44
C LYS A 3 21.40 -27.96 90.27
N ARG A 4 21.26 -27.22 89.17
CA ARG A 4 20.99 -27.70 87.80
C ARG A 4 21.88 -28.88 87.42
N ASN A 5 21.29 -29.87 86.74
CA ASN A 5 21.95 -30.65 85.70
C ASN A 5 21.04 -30.58 84.47
N PHE A 6 21.46 -29.86 83.44
CA PHE A 6 20.93 -30.03 82.08
C PHE A 6 21.94 -30.84 81.28
N PRO A 7 21.47 -31.79 80.45
CA PRO A 7 22.32 -32.78 79.81
C PRO A 7 23.14 -32.17 78.67
N HIS A 8 24.23 -32.87 78.38
CA HIS A 8 25.17 -32.66 77.29
C HIS A 8 24.50 -32.21 75.99
N SER A 9 24.96 -31.08 75.46
CA SER A 9 24.78 -30.71 74.06
C SER A 9 25.27 -31.87 73.20
N PHE A 10 24.36 -32.49 72.46
CA PHE A 10 24.54 -33.78 71.77
C PHE A 10 25.36 -33.68 70.46
N LEU A 11 26.02 -32.54 70.22
CA LEU A 11 26.71 -32.24 68.97
C LEU A 11 28.05 -31.55 69.29
N ASP A 12 29.15 -32.17 68.85
CA ASP A 12 30.53 -31.71 69.02
C ASP A 12 30.76 -30.32 68.37
N HIS A 13 31.73 -29.56 68.85
CA HIS A 13 31.99 -28.19 68.36
C HIS A 13 32.29 -28.16 66.85
N ARG A 14 32.80 -29.27 66.31
CA ARG A 14 33.04 -29.52 64.90
C ARG A 14 31.74 -29.67 64.09
N THR A 15 30.71 -30.33 64.63
CA THR A 15 29.43 -30.46 63.92
C THR A 15 28.66 -29.14 63.93
N TRP A 16 28.69 -28.39 65.04
CA TRP A 16 28.16 -27.02 65.06
C TRP A 16 28.87 -26.08 64.07
N SER A 17 30.19 -26.22 63.92
CA SER A 17 30.96 -25.43 62.94
C SER A 17 30.62 -25.73 61.48
N ALA A 18 30.03 -26.90 61.18
CA ALA A 18 29.58 -27.27 59.84
C ALA A 18 28.09 -26.96 59.61
N ILE A 19 27.25 -27.13 60.64
CA ILE A 19 25.80 -26.89 60.56
C ILE A 19 25.49 -25.39 60.45
N LEU A 20 26.20 -24.53 61.18
CA LEU A 20 25.97 -23.08 61.14
C LEU A 20 26.19 -22.49 59.74
N PRO A 21 27.32 -22.74 59.05
CA PRO A 21 27.52 -22.29 57.67
C PRO A 21 26.51 -22.90 56.71
N ALA A 22 26.18 -24.18 56.84
CA ALA A 22 25.21 -24.83 55.96
C ALA A 22 23.80 -24.23 56.14
N ALA A 23 23.38 -23.95 57.38
CA ALA A 23 22.13 -23.27 57.66
C ALA A 23 22.14 -21.82 57.15
N LEU A 24 23.25 -21.10 57.29
CA LEU A 24 23.41 -19.75 56.74
C LEU A 24 23.35 -19.73 55.22
N VAL A 25 24.02 -20.68 54.55
CA VAL A 25 23.97 -20.84 53.10
C VAL A 25 22.56 -21.20 52.65
N ASN A 26 21.87 -22.14 53.32
CA ASN A 26 20.48 -22.46 53.00
C ASN A 26 19.54 -21.27 53.21
N SER A 27 19.75 -20.50 54.28
CA SER A 27 18.97 -19.28 54.56
C SER A 27 19.20 -18.22 53.49
N LEU A 28 20.45 -18.05 53.05
CA LEU A 28 20.83 -17.11 52.00
C LEU A 28 20.23 -17.51 50.66
N VAL A 29 20.29 -18.81 50.32
CA VAL A 29 19.64 -19.37 49.12
C VAL A 29 18.14 -19.15 49.20
N LEU A 30 17.50 -19.39 50.35
CA LEU A 30 16.06 -19.16 50.53
C LEU A 30 15.69 -17.68 50.34
N VAL A 31 16.46 -16.75 50.90
CA VAL A 31 16.23 -15.31 50.75
C VAL A 31 16.40 -14.86 49.30
N ILE A 32 17.43 -15.37 48.61
CA ILE A 32 17.63 -15.10 47.18
C ILE A 32 16.45 -15.65 46.37
N PHE A 33 16.01 -16.88 46.65
CA PHE A 33 14.86 -17.52 45.98
C PHE A 33 13.56 -16.75 46.21
N PHE A 34 13.29 -16.32 47.45
CA PHE A 34 12.12 -15.49 47.78
C PHE A 34 12.20 -14.10 47.16
N SER A 35 13.39 -13.50 47.03
CA SER A 35 13.56 -12.21 46.33
C SER A 35 13.36 -12.34 44.81
N ALA A 36 13.78 -13.46 44.22
CA ALA A 36 13.56 -13.75 42.81
C ALA A 36 12.06 -13.97 42.54
N LEU A 37 11.38 -14.73 43.40
CA LEU A 37 9.93 -14.95 43.33
C LEU A 37 9.12 -13.65 43.51
N SER A 38 9.50 -12.78 44.45
CA SER A 38 8.82 -11.49 44.63
C SER A 38 9.12 -10.51 43.49
N SER A 39 10.33 -10.57 42.90
CA SER A 39 10.64 -9.79 41.70
C SER A 39 9.81 -10.20 40.48
N GLN A 40 9.42 -11.48 40.36
CA GLN A 40 8.59 -11.96 39.25
C GLN A 40 7.10 -11.59 39.41
N GLN A 41 6.54 -11.63 40.63
CA GLN A 41 5.13 -11.25 40.84
C GLN A 41 4.89 -9.73 40.70
N VAL A 42 5.89 -8.89 40.98
CA VAL A 42 5.76 -7.43 40.88
C VAL A 42 5.99 -6.89 39.47
N VAL A 43 6.68 -7.64 38.60
CA VAL A 43 6.82 -7.25 37.19
C VAL A 43 5.49 -7.40 36.46
N VAL A 44 4.74 -8.49 36.65
CA VAL A 44 3.47 -8.72 35.95
C VAL A 44 2.41 -7.64 36.23
N ASP A 45 2.24 -7.21 37.49
CA ASP A 45 1.29 -6.16 37.88
C ASP A 45 1.64 -4.77 37.31
N ARG A 46 2.93 -4.48 37.12
CA ARG A 46 3.40 -3.20 36.57
C ARG A 46 3.31 -3.18 35.05
N THR A 47 3.67 -4.30 34.40
CA THR A 47 3.58 -4.45 32.95
C THR A 47 2.11 -4.46 32.49
N LEU A 48 1.20 -5.12 33.20
CA LEU A 48 -0.26 -5.07 32.90
C LEU A 48 -0.89 -3.69 33.08
N LYS A 49 -0.35 -2.84 33.97
CA LYS A 49 -0.77 -1.44 34.14
C LYS A 49 -0.22 -0.50 33.06
N GLU A 50 0.90 -0.86 32.43
CA GLU A 50 1.44 -0.14 31.27
C GLU A 50 0.67 -0.49 29.98
N TYR A 51 0.02 -1.67 29.91
CA TYR A 51 -0.78 -2.12 28.75
C TYR A 51 -2.26 -1.67 28.76
N GLN A 52 -2.61 -0.56 29.40
CA GLN A 52 -4.01 -0.27 29.81
C GLN A 52 -4.81 0.74 29.00
N ARG A 53 -4.32 1.27 27.87
CA ARG A 53 -5.20 2.01 26.95
C ARG A 53 -4.94 1.62 25.50
N THR A 54 -6.01 1.11 24.90
CA THR A 54 -6.17 1.03 23.45
C THR A 54 -6.27 2.46 22.90
N THR A 55 -6.01 2.66 21.60
CA THR A 55 -6.06 4.01 21.02
C THR A 55 -7.44 4.66 21.18
N TYR A 56 -8.51 3.85 21.20
CA TYR A 56 -9.87 4.29 21.53
C TYR A 56 -10.60 3.23 22.37
N ASP A 57 -11.61 3.68 23.13
CA ASP A 57 -12.40 2.81 24.03
C ASP A 57 -13.56 2.09 23.31
N ILE A 58 -14.14 2.72 22.28
CA ILE A 58 -15.37 2.22 21.61
C ILE A 58 -15.21 2.36 20.09
N LEU A 59 -15.38 1.25 19.37
CA LEU A 59 -15.56 1.24 17.92
C LEU A 59 -17.05 1.37 17.61
N VAL A 60 -17.44 2.42 16.89
CA VAL A 60 -18.82 2.59 16.41
C VAL A 60 -18.89 2.25 14.92
N ARG A 61 -19.75 1.29 14.57
CA ARG A 61 -19.97 0.84 13.19
C ARG A 61 -21.45 0.84 12.85
N ALA A 62 -21.77 1.08 11.59
CA ALA A 62 -23.12 0.95 11.09
C ALA A 62 -23.53 -0.54 11.06
N PRO A 63 -24.77 -0.90 11.43
CA PRO A 63 -25.20 -2.31 11.51
C PRO A 63 -25.01 -3.12 10.22
N GLU A 64 -25.12 -2.46 9.07
CA GLU A 64 -24.92 -3.03 7.74
C GLU A 64 -23.47 -3.41 7.45
N ASN A 65 -22.51 -2.82 8.16
CA ASN A 65 -21.08 -3.11 8.00
C ASN A 65 -20.61 -4.26 8.90
N VAL A 66 -21.49 -4.85 9.72
CA VAL A 66 -21.16 -5.97 10.61
C VAL A 66 -21.52 -7.28 9.92
N SER A 67 -20.52 -8.11 9.62
CA SER A 67 -20.70 -9.40 8.94
C SER A 67 -21.39 -10.44 9.85
N GLU A 68 -21.91 -11.51 9.24
CA GLU A 68 -22.54 -12.60 10.01
C GLU A 68 -21.54 -13.31 10.93
N VAL A 69 -20.28 -13.46 10.48
CA VAL A 69 -19.19 -14.02 11.31
C VAL A 69 -18.92 -13.13 12.52
N GLU A 70 -18.88 -11.81 12.33
CA GLU A 70 -18.69 -10.87 13.44
C GLU A 70 -19.85 -10.92 14.45
N LYS A 71 -21.10 -11.06 13.97
CA LYS A 71 -22.28 -11.20 14.84
C LYS A 71 -22.27 -12.51 15.64
N GLU A 72 -21.88 -13.61 15.01
CA GLU A 72 -21.87 -14.93 15.63
C GLU A 72 -20.76 -15.08 16.67
N TYR A 73 -19.54 -14.62 16.33
CA TYR A 73 -18.35 -14.84 17.15
C TYR A 73 -17.91 -13.63 17.98
N GLY A 74 -18.56 -12.47 17.82
CA GLY A 74 -18.19 -11.24 18.53
C GLY A 74 -16.81 -10.71 18.14
N LEU A 75 -16.41 -10.94 16.88
CA LEU A 75 -15.11 -10.55 16.33
C LEU A 75 -15.22 -9.24 15.53
N VAL A 76 -14.06 -8.65 15.25
CA VAL A 76 -13.92 -7.56 14.27
C VAL A 76 -12.92 -8.02 13.22
N GLU A 77 -13.30 -7.92 11.95
CA GLU A 77 -12.44 -8.29 10.84
C GLU A 77 -11.20 -7.39 10.77
N ALA A 78 -10.06 -7.97 10.35
CA ALA A 78 -8.92 -7.17 9.89
C ALA A 78 -9.27 -6.47 8.56
N ASN A 79 -8.75 -5.27 8.33
CA ASN A 79 -9.06 -4.40 7.18
C ASN A 79 -10.54 -3.99 7.06
N HIS A 80 -11.33 -4.05 8.14
CA HIS A 80 -12.74 -3.67 8.14
C HIS A 80 -12.98 -2.19 7.77
N LEU A 81 -12.05 -1.28 8.13
CA LEU A 81 -12.17 0.15 7.84
C LEU A 81 -11.98 0.43 6.35
N ASN A 82 -10.97 -0.18 5.74
CA ASN A 82 -10.60 0.05 4.34
C ASN A 82 -11.40 -0.84 3.36
N GLY A 83 -12.23 -1.76 3.88
CA GLY A 83 -12.96 -2.76 3.11
C GLY A 83 -14.49 -2.57 3.03
N SER A 84 -15.06 -1.48 3.58
CA SER A 84 -16.50 -1.26 3.56
C SER A 84 -16.88 0.15 3.09
N ALA A 85 -17.92 0.24 2.27
CA ALA A 85 -18.49 1.49 1.78
C ALA A 85 -19.79 1.80 2.53
N GLY A 86 -19.77 2.81 3.39
CA GLY A 86 -20.90 3.19 4.24
C GLY A 86 -20.46 3.52 5.65
N GLY A 87 -21.39 3.88 6.54
CA GLY A 87 -21.05 4.23 7.91
C GLY A 87 -22.15 5.02 8.61
N ILE A 88 -21.79 5.66 9.71
CA ILE A 88 -22.69 6.57 10.42
C ILE A 88 -22.82 7.89 9.65
N THR A 89 -23.98 8.53 9.75
CA THR A 89 -24.20 9.86 9.16
C THR A 89 -23.50 10.95 9.96
N LEU A 90 -23.24 12.12 9.34
CA LEU A 90 -22.71 13.29 10.05
C LEU A 90 -23.60 13.70 11.23
N GLN A 91 -24.92 13.54 11.12
CA GLN A 91 -25.84 13.80 12.23
C GLN A 91 -25.65 12.81 13.39
N GLN A 92 -25.47 11.52 13.08
CA GLN A 92 -25.18 10.51 14.11
C GLN A 92 -23.82 10.75 14.76
N TYR A 93 -22.81 11.15 13.98
CA TYR A 93 -21.51 11.54 14.50
C TYR A 93 -21.63 12.70 15.51
N GLU A 94 -22.34 13.77 15.17
CA GLU A 94 -22.58 14.90 16.10
C GLU A 94 -23.35 14.46 17.35
N GLN A 95 -24.29 13.51 17.23
CA GLN A 95 -24.98 12.94 18.38
C GLN A 95 -24.03 12.15 19.28
N ILE A 96 -23.12 11.35 18.72
CA ILE A 96 -22.11 10.59 19.47
C ILE A 96 -21.17 11.54 20.20
N LYS A 97 -20.68 12.57 19.51
CA LYS A 97 -19.81 13.62 20.07
C LYS A 97 -20.48 14.37 21.23
N ALA A 98 -21.81 14.51 21.21
CA ALA A 98 -22.58 15.16 22.27
C ALA A 98 -22.89 14.25 23.49
N ILE A 99 -22.56 12.96 23.45
CA ILE A 99 -22.80 12.04 24.57
C ILE A 99 -21.92 12.47 25.77
N PRO A 100 -22.47 12.63 26.98
CA PRO A 100 -21.68 12.93 28.16
C PRO A 100 -20.55 11.92 28.36
N HIS A 101 -19.33 12.42 28.63
CA HIS A 101 -18.09 11.65 28.80
C HIS A 101 -17.44 11.11 27.52
N VAL A 102 -17.97 11.40 26.33
CA VAL A 102 -17.18 11.26 25.09
C VAL A 102 -16.19 12.42 25.03
N GLU A 103 -14.91 12.11 25.20
CA GLU A 103 -13.82 13.11 25.15
C GLU A 103 -13.40 13.42 23.71
N VAL A 104 -13.27 12.36 22.89
CA VAL A 104 -12.88 12.42 21.48
C VAL A 104 -13.79 11.48 20.70
N ALA A 105 -14.24 11.94 19.54
CA ALA A 105 -14.93 11.13 18.55
C ALA A 105 -14.28 11.40 17.19
N ALA A 106 -13.40 10.51 16.74
CA ALA A 106 -12.66 10.69 15.49
C ALA A 106 -13.24 9.75 14.40
N PRO A 107 -14.16 10.25 13.56
CA PRO A 107 -14.72 9.47 12.47
C PRO A 107 -13.73 9.35 11.32
N ILE A 108 -13.74 8.19 10.67
CA ILE A 108 -12.99 7.92 9.44
C ILE A 108 -14.01 7.49 8.38
N ALA A 109 -14.04 8.21 7.26
CA ALA A 109 -14.93 7.94 6.14
C ALA A 109 -14.10 7.58 4.90
N VAL A 110 -14.10 6.31 4.52
CA VAL A 110 -13.44 5.86 3.29
C VAL A 110 -14.28 6.28 2.08
N LEU A 111 -13.76 7.24 1.30
CA LEU A 111 -14.40 7.68 0.06
C LEU A 111 -14.32 6.56 -0.97
N GLY A 112 -13.13 5.98 -1.12
CA GLY A 112 -12.87 4.88 -2.02
C GLY A 112 -11.50 4.98 -2.67
N TYR A 113 -11.31 4.14 -3.67
CA TYR A 113 -10.12 4.09 -4.50
C TYR A 113 -10.32 4.97 -5.74
N MET A 114 -9.29 5.71 -6.14
CA MET A 114 -9.23 6.40 -7.43
C MET A 114 -7.99 5.96 -8.18
N ASP A 115 -8.04 5.94 -9.50
CA ASP A 115 -6.88 5.58 -10.30
C ASP A 115 -5.72 6.53 -9.98
N ARG A 116 -4.55 5.96 -9.68
CA ARG A 116 -3.37 6.74 -9.40
C ARG A 116 -2.82 7.30 -10.72
N GLY A 117 -2.25 8.50 -10.63
CA GLY A 117 -1.39 9.03 -11.69
C GLY A 117 -0.26 8.07 -12.04
N TYR A 118 0.36 8.32 -13.19
CA TYR A 118 1.41 7.43 -13.68
C TYR A 118 2.69 7.54 -12.82
N MET A 119 3.31 6.38 -12.57
CA MET A 119 4.68 6.27 -12.07
C MET A 119 5.59 5.80 -13.19
N GLY A 120 6.77 6.40 -13.29
CA GLY A 120 7.76 5.94 -14.25
C GLY A 120 9.18 6.36 -13.95
N ILE A 121 10.06 5.89 -14.81
CA ILE A 121 11.49 6.16 -14.78
C ILE A 121 11.80 7.00 -16.01
N ALA A 122 12.43 8.14 -15.80
CA ALA A 122 12.98 8.98 -16.84
C ALA A 122 14.49 8.74 -16.90
N ILE A 123 14.96 8.02 -17.93
CA ILE A 123 16.39 7.88 -18.19
C ILE A 123 16.85 9.14 -18.92
N MET A 124 17.62 9.98 -18.23
CA MET A 124 18.05 11.28 -18.71
C MET A 124 19.32 11.20 -19.57
N ASP A 125 20.02 10.06 -19.55
CA ASP A 125 21.17 9.82 -20.42
C ASP A 125 20.72 9.82 -21.89
N PRO A 126 21.47 10.47 -22.81
CA PRO A 126 21.11 10.54 -24.21
C PRO A 126 21.19 9.15 -24.85
N LEU A 127 20.05 8.64 -25.32
CA LEU A 127 19.96 7.34 -25.99
C LEU A 127 19.86 7.52 -27.51
N PRO A 128 20.62 6.77 -28.32
CA PRO A 128 20.50 6.82 -29.77
C PRO A 128 19.14 6.30 -30.23
N ALA A 129 18.69 6.75 -31.40
CA ALA A 129 17.51 6.20 -32.05
C ALA A 129 17.67 4.68 -32.29
N GLY A 130 16.60 3.92 -32.08
CA GLY A 130 16.64 2.46 -32.20
C GLY A 130 15.49 1.76 -31.47
N ILE A 131 15.58 0.44 -31.39
CA ILE A 131 14.64 -0.39 -30.64
C ILE A 131 15.29 -0.83 -29.33
N TYR A 132 14.51 -0.73 -28.25
CA TYR A 132 14.91 -1.07 -26.90
C TYR A 132 13.99 -2.14 -26.34
N ARG A 133 14.56 -3.07 -25.58
CA ARG A 133 13.83 -4.04 -24.78
C ARG A 133 13.86 -3.59 -23.32
N ILE A 134 12.69 -3.59 -22.71
CA ILE A 134 12.51 -3.32 -21.29
C ILE A 134 12.04 -4.62 -20.64
N SER A 135 12.77 -5.06 -19.63
CA SER A 135 12.45 -6.28 -18.87
C SER A 135 12.83 -6.12 -17.41
N GLY A 136 12.35 -7.00 -16.54
CA GLY A 136 12.40 -6.72 -15.12
C GLY A 136 11.63 -7.72 -14.29
N SER A 137 11.77 -7.57 -12.99
CA SER A 137 11.14 -8.41 -11.98
C SER A 137 10.72 -7.55 -10.79
N MET A 138 9.69 -7.99 -10.08
CA MET A 138 9.26 -7.35 -8.84
C MET A 138 9.18 -8.37 -7.71
N GLY A 139 9.40 -7.91 -6.48
CA GLY A 139 9.22 -8.75 -5.31
C GLY A 139 9.83 -8.16 -4.05
N ILE A 140 9.80 -8.93 -2.97
CA ILE A 140 10.33 -8.52 -1.67
C ILE A 140 11.81 -8.94 -1.60
N VAL A 141 12.66 -8.03 -1.13
CA VAL A 141 14.10 -8.28 -0.96
C VAL A 141 14.43 -8.30 0.53
N GLU A 142 14.79 -9.48 1.06
CA GLU A 142 15.30 -9.63 2.44
C GLU A 142 16.74 -10.11 2.40
N GLY A 143 17.62 -9.48 3.19
CA GLY A 143 19.05 -9.86 3.25
C GLY A 143 19.79 -9.72 1.91
N GLY A 144 19.27 -8.93 0.96
CA GLY A 144 19.83 -8.75 -0.37
C GLY A 144 19.44 -9.85 -1.38
N GLN A 145 18.48 -10.73 -1.05
CA GLN A 145 17.92 -11.70 -1.97
C GLN A 145 16.40 -11.54 -2.09
N TYR A 146 15.87 -11.80 -3.29
CA TYR A 146 14.43 -11.86 -3.50
C TYR A 146 13.84 -13.07 -2.76
N THR A 147 12.91 -12.82 -1.83
CA THR A 147 12.12 -13.86 -1.16
C THR A 147 10.86 -14.19 -1.94
N THR A 148 10.33 -13.22 -2.68
CA THR A 148 9.31 -13.37 -3.72
C THR A 148 9.83 -12.75 -5.02
N ALA A 149 9.56 -13.35 -6.17
CA ALA A 149 9.96 -12.79 -7.47
C ALA A 149 8.91 -13.11 -8.53
N ALA A 150 8.25 -12.08 -9.04
CA ALA A 150 7.42 -12.17 -10.23
C ALA A 150 8.21 -11.58 -11.41
N GLN A 151 8.40 -12.39 -12.45
CA GLN A 151 8.99 -11.91 -13.69
C GLN A 151 7.96 -11.06 -14.42
N LEU A 152 8.33 -9.85 -14.83
CA LEU A 152 7.46 -9.00 -15.61
C LEU A 152 7.64 -9.30 -17.09
N ALA A 153 6.52 -9.36 -17.82
CA ALA A 153 6.58 -9.54 -19.27
C ALA A 153 7.35 -8.38 -19.90
N SER A 154 8.32 -8.72 -20.72
CA SER A 154 9.15 -7.74 -21.42
C SER A 154 8.38 -7.13 -22.59
N TYR A 155 8.71 -5.89 -22.91
CA TYR A 155 8.14 -5.21 -24.06
C TYR A 155 9.22 -4.43 -24.82
N TYR A 156 8.89 -4.09 -26.06
CA TYR A 156 9.78 -3.38 -26.95
C TYR A 156 9.28 -1.98 -27.22
N VAL A 157 10.22 -1.04 -27.26
CA VAL A 157 9.94 0.37 -27.50
C VAL A 157 10.87 0.88 -28.58
N MET A 158 10.28 1.54 -29.57
CA MET A 158 11.04 2.34 -30.53
C MET A 158 11.27 3.73 -29.93
N HIS A 159 12.54 4.15 -29.89
CA HIS A 159 12.96 5.48 -29.47
C HIS A 159 13.50 6.26 -30.66
N LEU A 160 13.06 7.51 -30.80
CA LEU A 160 13.36 8.36 -31.95
C LEU A 160 14.48 9.37 -31.69
N GLY A 161 15.02 9.46 -30.47
CA GLY A 161 15.95 10.51 -30.09
C GLY A 161 15.31 11.91 -30.07
N GLU A 162 16.13 12.94 -30.27
CA GLU A 162 15.76 14.36 -30.07
C GLU A 162 14.99 15.00 -31.24
N THR A 163 14.92 14.36 -32.41
CA THR A 163 14.35 14.95 -33.63
C THR A 163 13.07 14.25 -34.06
N PHE A 164 11.94 14.97 -33.96
CA PHE A 164 10.62 14.53 -34.40
C PHE A 164 10.26 15.14 -35.77
N THR A 165 9.85 14.32 -36.73
CA THR A 165 9.30 14.78 -38.02
C THR A 165 8.10 13.95 -38.46
N ASP A 166 6.96 14.60 -38.71
CA ASP A 166 5.65 13.94 -38.95
C ASP A 166 5.60 12.99 -40.16
N ASN A 167 6.39 13.23 -41.21
CA ASN A 167 6.26 12.50 -42.48
C ASN A 167 6.74 11.05 -42.44
N ASN A 168 7.49 10.64 -41.41
CA ASN A 168 8.14 9.31 -41.36
C ASN A 168 7.24 8.22 -40.77
N TYR A 169 6.04 8.58 -40.30
CA TYR A 169 5.08 7.67 -39.68
C TYR A 169 4.08 7.00 -40.65
N ILE A 170 4.08 7.38 -41.93
CA ILE A 170 3.14 6.81 -42.91
C ILE A 170 3.32 5.28 -42.96
N GLY A 171 2.26 4.55 -42.64
CA GLY A 171 2.24 3.07 -42.64
C GLY A 171 2.87 2.40 -41.41
N THR A 172 3.33 3.16 -40.41
CA THR A 172 4.03 2.58 -39.24
C THR A 172 3.13 1.89 -38.24
N TRP A 173 1.85 2.26 -38.20
CA TRP A 173 0.87 1.70 -37.27
C TRP A 173 0.74 0.18 -37.42
N ASP A 174 0.63 -0.30 -38.66
CA ASP A 174 0.53 -1.73 -38.96
C ASP A 174 1.77 -2.49 -38.48
N GLU A 175 2.94 -1.88 -38.59
CA GLU A 175 4.22 -2.45 -38.14
C GLU A 175 4.34 -2.47 -36.61
N PHE A 176 3.86 -1.43 -35.92
CA PHE A 176 3.82 -1.42 -34.45
C PHE A 176 2.93 -2.52 -33.89
N MET A 177 1.76 -2.74 -34.49
CA MET A 177 0.87 -3.83 -34.10
C MET A 177 1.47 -5.20 -34.45
N ARG A 178 2.07 -5.35 -35.64
CA ARG A 178 2.68 -6.61 -36.11
C ARG A 178 3.87 -7.05 -35.26
N LEU A 179 4.72 -6.11 -34.84
CA LEU A 179 5.92 -6.37 -34.05
C LEU A 179 5.71 -6.24 -32.55
N ARG A 180 4.51 -5.83 -32.12
CA ARG A 180 4.22 -5.44 -30.73
C ARG A 180 5.23 -4.42 -30.21
N LEU A 181 5.42 -3.34 -30.98
CA LEU A 181 6.29 -2.23 -30.63
C LEU A 181 5.46 -1.07 -30.07
N SER A 182 5.82 -0.64 -28.85
CA SER A 182 5.42 0.66 -28.35
C SER A 182 6.39 1.73 -28.85
N ILE A 183 6.05 3.00 -28.62
CA ILE A 183 6.90 4.13 -28.97
C ILE A 183 6.99 5.07 -27.77
N THR A 184 8.20 5.54 -27.45
CA THR A 184 8.33 6.69 -26.56
C THR A 184 7.89 7.93 -27.35
N MET A 185 6.68 8.43 -27.13
CA MET A 185 6.30 9.76 -27.61
C MET A 185 6.72 10.80 -26.58
N MET A 186 7.27 11.91 -27.05
CA MET A 186 7.17 13.17 -26.31
C MET A 186 5.71 13.60 -26.36
N GLY A 187 4.99 13.56 -25.23
CA GLY A 187 3.68 14.14 -25.04
C GLY A 187 3.76 15.64 -24.73
N ALA A 188 2.78 16.17 -24.00
CA ALA A 188 2.65 17.60 -23.71
C ALA A 188 3.08 17.98 -22.28
N ASP A 189 3.79 17.10 -21.56
CA ASP A 189 4.25 17.36 -20.18
C ASP A 189 5.67 17.98 -20.23
N PRO A 190 5.99 19.05 -19.47
CA PRO A 190 7.19 19.85 -19.73
C PRO A 190 8.54 19.21 -19.37
N ILE A 191 8.62 17.93 -18.98
CA ILE A 191 9.83 17.30 -18.40
C ILE A 191 10.28 16.05 -19.20
N GLU A 192 9.83 15.96 -20.45
CA GLU A 192 10.08 14.85 -21.37
C GLU A 192 11.49 14.79 -22.01
N GLU A 193 12.53 15.31 -21.36
CA GLU A 193 13.89 15.28 -21.93
C GLU A 193 14.55 13.87 -21.85
N GLY A 194 13.88 12.86 -21.26
CA GLY A 194 14.43 11.52 -21.04
C GLY A 194 13.65 10.36 -21.69
N PHE A 195 14.30 9.19 -21.81
CA PHE A 195 13.66 7.94 -22.23
C PHE A 195 12.75 7.43 -21.10
N MET A 196 11.44 7.40 -21.38
CA MET A 196 10.42 7.09 -20.38
C MET A 196 10.11 5.59 -20.31
N ILE A 197 10.27 5.01 -19.13
CA ILE A 197 9.79 3.66 -18.79
C ILE A 197 8.59 3.83 -17.87
N ARG A 198 7.40 3.47 -18.36
CA ARG A 198 6.20 3.41 -17.52
C ARG A 198 6.29 2.16 -16.66
N LEU A 199 6.04 2.27 -15.36
CA LEU A 199 5.94 1.10 -14.50
C LEU A 199 4.63 0.34 -14.79
N PRO A 200 4.51 -0.96 -14.43
CA PRO A 200 3.27 -1.70 -14.62
C PRO A 200 2.08 -0.94 -14.04
N LYS A 201 0.95 -0.91 -14.76
CA LYS A 201 -0.35 -0.65 -14.13
C LYS A 201 -0.67 -1.86 -13.25
N SER A 202 -0.18 -1.90 -12.02
CA SER A 202 -0.43 -2.98 -11.06
C SER A 202 -1.83 -2.91 -10.44
N ASN A 203 -2.80 -2.33 -11.15
CA ASN A 203 -4.08 -1.87 -10.59
C ASN A 203 -3.93 -1.03 -9.32
N ASP A 204 -2.77 -0.38 -9.12
CA ASP A 204 -2.52 0.48 -7.98
C ASP A 204 -3.43 1.71 -8.06
N ARG A 205 -4.35 1.78 -7.09
CA ARG A 205 -5.26 2.87 -6.89
C ARG A 205 -4.96 3.57 -5.57
N MET A 206 -5.23 4.87 -5.59
CA MET A 206 -5.12 5.72 -4.42
C MET A 206 -6.33 5.59 -3.51
N LEU A 207 -6.14 5.12 -2.28
CA LEU A 207 -7.18 5.08 -1.27
C LEU A 207 -7.33 6.46 -0.60
N ILE A 208 -8.53 7.04 -0.72
CA ILE A 208 -8.86 8.34 -0.14
C ILE A 208 -9.78 8.13 1.07
N ALA A 209 -9.40 8.70 2.20
CA ALA A 209 -10.22 8.73 3.40
C ALA A 209 -10.40 10.17 3.92
N ALA A 210 -11.54 10.41 4.55
CA ALA A 210 -11.85 11.68 5.17
C ALA A 210 -11.94 11.54 6.69
N ILE A 211 -11.39 12.51 7.40
CA ILE A 211 -11.32 12.54 8.87
C ILE A 211 -11.89 13.85 9.40
N ASP A 212 -12.20 13.90 10.70
CA ASP A 212 -12.35 15.15 11.44
C ASP A 212 -10.96 15.56 11.97
N PRO A 213 -10.28 16.56 11.38
CA PRO A 213 -8.88 16.85 11.69
C PRO A 213 -8.61 17.13 13.17
N GLU A 214 -9.48 17.90 13.84
CA GLU A 214 -9.32 18.23 15.25
C GLU A 214 -9.51 17.02 16.17
N GLN A 215 -10.42 16.11 15.82
CA GLN A 215 -10.66 14.91 16.61
C GLN A 215 -9.56 13.87 16.38
N GLU A 216 -9.10 13.74 15.13
CA GLU A 216 -8.03 12.83 14.76
C GLU A 216 -6.70 13.23 15.43
N ALA A 217 -6.40 14.53 15.44
CA ALA A 217 -5.24 15.08 16.16
C ALA A 217 -5.28 14.73 17.66
N LYS A 218 -6.47 14.81 18.29
CA LYS A 218 -6.63 14.43 19.70
C LYS A 218 -6.52 12.92 19.94
N LEU A 219 -6.93 12.11 18.96
CA LEU A 219 -6.96 10.65 19.10
C LEU A 219 -5.58 10.02 18.89
N VAL A 220 -4.90 10.38 17.79
CA VAL A 220 -3.67 9.72 17.35
C VAL A 220 -2.47 10.65 17.25
N HIS A 221 -2.62 11.94 17.59
CA HIS A 221 -1.56 12.95 17.46
C HIS A 221 -1.04 13.08 16.02
N LEU A 222 -1.96 13.00 15.04
CA LEU A 222 -1.61 13.05 13.61
C LEU A 222 -0.91 14.37 13.22
N ASP A 223 -1.26 15.46 13.90
CA ASP A 223 -0.64 16.79 13.73
C ASP A 223 0.83 16.85 14.19
N ASP A 224 1.22 16.01 15.14
CA ASP A 224 2.62 15.85 15.58
C ASP A 224 3.44 14.96 14.63
N MET A 225 2.81 14.29 13.66
CA MET A 225 3.45 13.36 12.72
C MET A 225 3.79 14.00 11.36
N LEU A 226 3.60 15.31 11.23
CA LEU A 226 3.93 16.03 10.00
C LEU A 226 5.44 16.03 9.73
N VAL A 227 5.81 15.62 8.52
CA VAL A 227 7.17 15.71 7.99
C VAL A 227 7.35 17.00 7.20
N SER A 228 6.30 17.44 6.49
CA SER A 228 6.32 18.67 5.72
C SER A 228 4.91 19.26 5.57
N GLY A 229 4.85 20.53 5.15
CA GLY A 229 3.59 21.21 4.88
C GLY A 229 2.82 21.66 6.11
N LYS A 230 1.48 21.64 6.02
CA LYS A 230 0.56 22.07 7.08
C LYS A 230 -0.48 20.99 7.34
N TYR A 231 -0.98 20.93 8.57
CA TYR A 231 -2.06 20.03 8.94
C TYR A 231 -3.38 20.41 8.26
N LEU A 232 -4.31 19.45 8.17
CA LEU A 232 -5.62 19.65 7.56
C LEU A 232 -6.45 20.70 8.34
N PRO A 233 -7.05 21.68 7.67
CA PRO A 233 -8.04 22.56 8.30
C PRO A 233 -9.35 21.80 8.52
N GLN A 234 -10.06 22.14 9.61
CA GLN A 234 -11.38 21.57 9.91
C GLN A 234 -12.37 21.83 8.77
N ASP A 235 -12.54 23.11 8.41
CA ASP A 235 -13.51 23.58 7.43
C ASP A 235 -12.84 24.44 6.36
N PRO A 236 -12.19 23.82 5.36
CA PRO A 236 -11.58 24.56 4.27
C PRO A 236 -12.63 25.27 3.40
N PRO A 237 -12.33 26.50 2.94
CA PRO A 237 -13.22 27.20 2.02
C PRO A 237 -13.29 26.49 0.67
N LEU A 238 -14.47 26.48 0.05
CA LEU A 238 -14.64 26.03 -1.33
C LEU A 238 -13.81 26.92 -2.27
N THR A 239 -12.81 26.32 -2.93
CA THR A 239 -11.93 27.04 -3.86
C THR A 239 -12.02 26.39 -5.23
N MET A 240 -12.54 27.14 -6.21
CA MET A 240 -12.66 26.72 -7.61
C MET A 240 -11.79 27.60 -8.48
N ASN A 241 -10.98 27.03 -9.36
CA ASN A 241 -10.20 27.79 -10.33
C ASN A 241 -10.17 27.06 -11.69
N HIS A 242 -10.52 27.77 -12.76
CA HIS A 242 -10.69 27.21 -14.12
C HIS A 242 -11.53 25.92 -14.17
N GLY A 243 -12.56 25.82 -13.32
CA GLY A 243 -13.42 24.64 -13.23
C GLY A 243 -12.89 23.51 -12.35
N ASN A 244 -11.64 23.55 -11.91
CA ASN A 244 -11.08 22.55 -11.00
C ASN A 244 -11.36 22.93 -9.53
N LEU A 245 -11.83 21.95 -8.75
CA LEU A 245 -11.96 22.06 -7.30
C LEU A 245 -10.59 21.89 -6.65
N TYR A 246 -10.21 22.82 -5.78
CA TYR A 246 -9.00 22.72 -5.00
C TYR A 246 -9.34 22.39 -3.54
N ILE A 247 -8.64 21.42 -2.96
CA ILE A 247 -8.83 21.02 -1.55
C ILE A 247 -7.49 20.84 -0.81
N PRO A 248 -7.44 21.04 0.52
CA PRO A 248 -6.31 20.62 1.31
C PRO A 248 -6.27 19.09 1.43
N VAL A 249 -5.06 18.54 1.38
CA VAL A 249 -4.82 17.10 1.49
C VAL A 249 -3.61 16.84 2.38
N LEU A 250 -3.61 15.67 3.02
CA LEU A 250 -2.52 15.17 3.83
C LEU A 250 -2.09 13.81 3.28
N PHE A 251 -0.87 13.75 2.73
CA PHE A 251 -0.30 12.56 2.10
C PHE A 251 0.36 11.65 3.15
N ASN A 252 0.03 10.37 3.08
CA ASN A 252 0.69 9.32 3.84
C ASN A 252 1.94 8.86 3.09
N ILE A 253 3.12 9.18 3.61
CA ILE A 253 4.40 8.86 2.96
C ILE A 253 5.07 7.59 3.52
N HIS A 254 4.40 6.88 4.43
CA HIS A 254 4.92 5.65 5.02
C HIS A 254 4.93 4.49 4.00
N ASP A 255 6.01 3.71 3.98
CA ASP A 255 6.15 2.55 3.09
C ASP A 255 5.60 1.27 3.74
N TYR A 256 4.44 0.83 3.26
CA TYR A 256 3.76 -0.39 3.72
C TYR A 256 4.02 -1.64 2.86
N ILE A 257 4.58 -1.48 1.66
CA ILE A 257 4.60 -2.54 0.63
C ILE A 257 5.96 -3.23 0.56
N GLN A 258 7.05 -2.52 0.86
CA GLN A 258 8.42 -3.08 0.92
C GLN A 258 8.84 -3.88 -0.33
N GLN A 259 8.29 -3.53 -1.50
CA GLN A 259 8.63 -4.18 -2.77
C GLN A 259 9.83 -3.52 -3.43
N THR A 260 10.59 -4.29 -4.19
CA THR A 260 11.68 -3.82 -5.05
C THR A 260 11.39 -4.23 -6.47
N ILE A 261 11.52 -3.28 -7.40
CA ILE A 261 11.49 -3.52 -8.83
C ILE A 261 12.91 -3.48 -9.40
N SER A 262 13.24 -4.48 -10.20
CA SER A 262 14.44 -4.51 -11.03
C SER A 262 14.04 -4.20 -12.46
N VAL A 263 14.70 -3.23 -13.09
CA VAL A 263 14.46 -2.82 -14.47
C VAL A 263 15.75 -2.89 -15.26
N GLN A 264 15.71 -3.71 -16.31
CA GLN A 264 16.77 -3.87 -17.28
C GLN A 264 16.38 -3.21 -18.60
N LEU A 265 17.22 -2.29 -19.07
CA LEU A 265 17.13 -1.69 -20.40
C LEU A 265 18.22 -2.26 -21.30
N GLU A 266 17.81 -2.79 -22.45
CA GLU A 266 18.70 -3.33 -23.47
C GLU A 266 18.43 -2.67 -24.82
N ARG A 267 19.48 -2.32 -25.57
CA ARG A 267 19.36 -1.86 -26.96
C ARG A 267 19.49 -3.05 -27.90
N LEU A 268 18.60 -3.17 -28.87
CA LEU A 268 18.70 -4.18 -29.93
C LEU A 268 19.69 -3.74 -30.99
N ASP A 269 20.32 -4.71 -31.66
CA ASP A 269 21.14 -4.49 -32.86
C ASP A 269 20.25 -4.11 -34.06
N PHE A 270 19.69 -2.90 -33.98
CA PHE A 270 18.84 -2.28 -35.00
C PHE A 270 19.15 -0.79 -35.05
N ASP A 271 19.71 -0.35 -36.18
CA ASP A 271 19.98 1.05 -36.46
C ASP A 271 18.77 1.71 -37.13
N LEU A 272 18.19 2.70 -36.45
CA LEU A 272 17.06 3.47 -36.95
C LEU A 272 17.55 4.79 -37.57
N ASP A 273 17.31 4.98 -38.86
CA ASP A 273 17.48 6.28 -39.52
C ASP A 273 16.19 7.11 -39.37
N VAL A 274 16.23 8.09 -38.47
CA VAL A 274 15.10 8.97 -38.16
C VAL A 274 14.68 9.86 -39.34
N SER A 275 15.50 9.96 -40.39
CA SER A 275 15.20 10.74 -41.60
C SER A 275 14.41 9.97 -42.66
N GLN A 276 14.32 8.65 -42.54
CA GLN A 276 13.64 7.77 -43.48
C GLN A 276 12.29 7.30 -42.93
N ASN A 277 11.45 6.72 -43.79
CA ASN A 277 10.17 6.14 -43.37
C ASN A 277 10.42 4.97 -42.39
N TYR A 278 9.75 4.94 -41.24
CA TYR A 278 10.00 3.89 -40.24
C TYR A 278 9.35 2.56 -40.63
N ALA A 279 8.24 2.58 -41.37
CA ALA A 279 7.56 1.35 -41.77
C ALA A 279 8.43 0.53 -42.72
N GLU A 280 9.07 1.19 -43.69
CA GLU A 280 10.03 0.56 -44.61
C GLU A 280 11.22 -0.07 -43.88
N GLN A 281 11.71 0.59 -42.83
CA GLN A 281 12.80 0.08 -41.99
C GLN A 281 12.34 -1.11 -41.13
N LEU A 282 11.13 -1.08 -40.56
CA LEU A 282 10.60 -2.15 -39.71
C LEU A 282 10.19 -3.41 -40.49
N GLN A 283 9.89 -3.29 -41.79
CA GLN A 283 9.56 -4.42 -42.67
C GLN A 283 10.69 -5.46 -42.79
N VAL A 284 11.95 -5.07 -42.53
CA VAL A 284 13.09 -6.00 -42.52
C VAL A 284 12.98 -7.03 -41.39
N ILE A 285 12.20 -6.72 -40.34
CA ILE A 285 11.94 -7.59 -39.21
C ILE A 285 10.68 -8.41 -39.53
N PRO A 286 10.77 -9.72 -39.80
CA PRO A 286 9.64 -10.47 -40.35
C PRO A 286 8.50 -10.71 -39.36
N ASN A 287 8.78 -10.77 -38.06
CA ASN A 287 7.80 -10.98 -36.99
C ASN A 287 8.42 -10.67 -35.62
N GLN A 288 7.59 -10.76 -34.56
CA GLN A 288 8.02 -10.57 -33.18
C GLN A 288 9.13 -11.55 -32.75
N ALA A 289 9.08 -12.83 -33.16
CA ALA A 289 10.11 -13.80 -32.77
C ALA A 289 11.51 -13.41 -33.30
N ALA A 290 11.58 -12.85 -34.51
CA ALA A 290 12.83 -12.33 -35.05
C ALA A 290 13.34 -11.10 -34.29
N LEU A 291 12.43 -10.29 -33.72
CA LEU A 291 12.78 -9.19 -32.83
C LEU A 291 13.32 -9.73 -31.48
N ASP A 292 12.70 -10.77 -30.94
CA ASP A 292 13.15 -11.44 -29.72
C ASP A 292 14.54 -12.06 -29.89
N ASP A 293 14.86 -12.62 -31.05
CA ASP A 293 16.15 -13.27 -31.32
C ASP A 293 17.29 -12.30 -31.67
N MET A 294 17.03 -10.99 -31.78
CA MET A 294 18.07 -10.00 -32.08
C MET A 294 19.15 -9.95 -31.00
N GLU A 295 20.40 -9.71 -31.41
CA GLU A 295 21.49 -9.42 -30.48
C GLU A 295 21.19 -8.14 -29.70
N ARG A 296 21.57 -8.10 -28.42
CA ARG A 296 21.22 -7.02 -27.50
C ARG A 296 22.43 -6.58 -26.68
N GLN A 297 22.50 -5.29 -26.44
CA GLN A 297 23.47 -4.68 -25.53
C GLN A 297 22.73 -4.20 -24.28
N SER A 298 23.11 -4.73 -23.11
CA SER A 298 22.60 -4.20 -21.83
C SER A 298 23.17 -2.81 -21.58
N LEU A 299 22.28 -1.86 -21.30
CA LEU A 299 22.63 -0.46 -21.02
C LEU A 299 22.48 -0.12 -19.54
N TYR A 300 21.33 -0.46 -18.95
CA TYR A 300 21.04 -0.20 -17.55
C TYR A 300 20.48 -1.43 -16.86
N ASN A 301 20.82 -1.57 -15.58
CA ASN A 301 20.12 -2.42 -14.63
C ASN A 301 19.86 -1.58 -13.38
N LEU A 302 18.59 -1.41 -13.03
CA LEU A 302 18.12 -0.52 -11.99
C LEU A 302 17.34 -1.32 -10.97
N ASP A 303 17.89 -1.47 -9.76
CA ASP A 303 17.16 -2.00 -8.63
C ASP A 303 16.66 -0.84 -7.79
N MET A 304 15.35 -0.78 -7.59
CA MET A 304 14.72 0.31 -6.87
C MET A 304 13.71 -0.28 -5.91
N THR A 305 13.85 0.04 -4.63
CA THR A 305 12.75 -0.15 -3.69
C THR A 305 11.62 0.76 -4.15
N LEU A 306 10.43 0.21 -4.31
CA LEU A 306 9.19 0.96 -4.41
C LEU A 306 8.88 1.54 -3.02
N GLN A 307 9.82 2.29 -2.44
CA GLN A 307 9.46 3.30 -1.47
C GLN A 307 8.49 4.17 -2.22
N ARG A 308 7.23 4.20 -1.78
CA ARG A 308 6.24 5.09 -2.34
C ARG A 308 6.71 6.50 -2.01
N ILE A 309 7.54 7.11 -2.87
CA ILE A 309 7.97 8.51 -2.81
C ILE A 309 6.76 9.36 -3.21
N TRP A 310 5.69 9.23 -2.44
CA TRP A 310 4.39 9.81 -2.68
C TRP A 310 4.34 11.17 -2.06
N GLN A 311 5.18 12.04 -2.58
CA GLN A 311 5.09 13.43 -2.20
C GLN A 311 3.90 14.08 -2.92
N LYS A 312 3.46 13.52 -4.08
CA LYS A 312 2.40 14.03 -4.99
C LYS A 312 1.78 12.93 -5.89
N GLU A 313 0.79 13.31 -6.72
CA GLU A 313 0.01 12.41 -7.60
C GLU A 313 0.81 11.73 -8.72
N SER A 314 1.76 12.45 -9.34
CA SER A 314 2.61 11.93 -10.42
C SER A 314 4.07 12.04 -10.02
N THR A 315 4.79 10.92 -10.17
CA THR A 315 6.20 10.81 -9.73
C THR A 315 7.03 10.14 -10.82
N GLN A 316 8.11 10.80 -11.21
CA GLN A 316 9.09 10.27 -12.16
C GLN A 316 10.47 10.21 -11.51
N LEU A 317 11.08 9.02 -11.48
CA LEU A 317 12.45 8.85 -11.01
C LEU A 317 13.41 9.23 -12.13
N GLN A 318 14.21 10.26 -11.91
CA GLN A 318 15.24 10.68 -12.85
C GLN A 318 16.48 9.82 -12.65
N VAL A 319 16.92 9.17 -13.72
CA VAL A 319 18.07 8.27 -13.72
C VAL A 319 19.15 8.81 -14.64
N GLU A 320 20.36 8.91 -14.10
CA GLU A 320 21.58 9.21 -14.84
C GLU A 320 22.66 8.21 -14.44
N GLN A 321 23.42 7.70 -15.40
CA GLN A 321 24.53 6.77 -15.18
C GLN A 321 24.13 5.53 -14.36
N GLY A 322 22.88 5.08 -14.51
CA GLY A 322 22.34 3.91 -13.81
C GLY A 322 22.05 4.14 -12.32
N GLN A 323 21.91 5.38 -11.88
CA GLN A 323 21.53 5.73 -10.51
C GLN A 323 20.38 6.72 -10.50
N VAL A 324 19.50 6.62 -9.50
CA VAL A 324 18.44 7.63 -9.28
C VAL A 324 19.11 8.90 -8.76
N VAL A 325 19.03 9.98 -9.55
CA VAL A 325 19.65 11.28 -9.23
C VAL A 325 18.64 12.33 -8.77
N GLY A 326 17.36 12.10 -9.03
CA GLY A 326 16.30 13.03 -8.69
C GLY A 326 14.91 12.43 -8.79
N VAL A 327 13.94 13.17 -8.30
CA VAL A 327 12.52 12.84 -8.40
C VAL A 327 11.82 14.07 -8.96
N HIS A 328 11.14 13.90 -10.08
CA HIS A 328 10.22 14.92 -10.58
C HIS A 328 8.81 14.63 -10.06
N GLU A 329 8.20 15.65 -9.46
CA GLU A 329 6.89 15.55 -8.82
C GLU A 329 5.99 16.69 -9.28
N SER A 330 4.75 16.38 -9.64
CA SER A 330 3.75 17.39 -10.01
C SER A 330 2.49 17.24 -9.17
N ASN A 331 1.95 18.39 -8.72
CA ASN A 331 0.59 18.44 -8.18
C ASN A 331 -0.34 18.45 -9.39
N ALA A 332 -0.58 17.28 -9.96
CA ALA A 332 -1.57 17.12 -11.01
C ALA A 332 -2.98 17.18 -10.40
N SER A 333 -3.97 17.15 -11.29
CA SER A 333 -5.37 17.06 -10.89
C SER A 333 -5.75 15.59 -10.82
N ILE A 334 -6.22 15.16 -9.64
CA ILE A 334 -6.66 13.80 -9.39
C ILE A 334 -7.99 13.61 -10.11
N THR A 335 -7.97 12.84 -11.20
CA THR A 335 -9.11 12.63 -12.09
C THR A 335 -9.39 11.15 -12.27
N GLY A 336 -10.64 10.72 -12.04
CA GLY A 336 -11.04 9.33 -12.26
C GLY A 336 -12.39 8.97 -11.67
N MET A 337 -12.81 7.71 -11.83
CA MET A 337 -13.94 7.17 -11.09
C MET A 337 -13.54 6.92 -9.63
N LEU A 338 -14.51 7.07 -8.73
CA LEU A 338 -14.36 6.70 -7.33
C LEU A 338 -14.93 5.29 -7.12
N TYR A 339 -14.07 4.33 -6.78
CA TYR A 339 -14.42 2.92 -6.61
C TYR A 339 -14.60 2.56 -5.14
N ALA A 340 -15.69 1.87 -4.81
CA ALA A 340 -15.93 1.29 -3.50
C ALA A 340 -15.46 -0.17 -3.45
N PRO A 341 -14.73 -0.58 -2.40
CA PRO A 341 -14.44 -1.97 -2.14
C PRO A 341 -15.64 -2.69 -1.51
N THR A 342 -15.74 -3.99 -1.80
CA THR A 342 -16.54 -4.92 -1.00
C THR A 342 -15.71 -5.47 0.18
N ALA A 343 -16.41 -5.95 1.21
CA ALA A 343 -15.76 -6.63 2.33
C ALA A 343 -15.26 -8.02 1.91
N VAL A 344 -14.24 -8.55 2.59
CA VAL A 344 -13.80 -9.93 2.36
C VAL A 344 -14.88 -10.88 2.85
N GLN A 345 -15.21 -11.86 2.03
CA GLN A 345 -16.16 -12.88 2.41
C GLN A 345 -15.44 -14.03 3.09
N TYR A 346 -15.94 -14.46 4.24
CA TYR A 346 -15.41 -15.60 4.98
C TYR A 346 -16.39 -16.75 5.02
N ARG A 347 -15.85 -17.95 5.04
CA ARG A 347 -16.58 -19.19 5.32
C ARG A 347 -15.92 -19.94 6.47
N LEU A 348 -16.73 -20.48 7.38
CA LEU A 348 -16.26 -21.37 8.44
C LEU A 348 -15.68 -22.65 7.86
N VAL A 349 -14.49 -23.03 8.31
CA VAL A 349 -13.87 -24.31 7.96
C VAL A 349 -14.30 -25.36 8.99
N GLU A 350 -15.26 -26.21 8.63
CA GLU A 350 -15.81 -27.23 9.54
C GLU A 350 -14.81 -28.33 9.93
N SER A 351 -13.80 -28.57 9.09
CA SER A 351 -12.76 -29.58 9.30
C SER A 351 -11.40 -28.97 9.03
N PRO A 352 -10.81 -28.25 10.00
CA PRO A 352 -9.52 -27.61 9.81
C PRO A 352 -8.40 -28.64 9.59
N PRO A 353 -7.33 -28.28 8.86
CA PRO A 353 -6.13 -29.12 8.72
C PRO A 353 -5.63 -29.66 10.06
N ALA A 354 -5.21 -30.93 10.09
CA ALA A 354 -4.82 -31.64 11.32
C ALA A 354 -3.66 -31.00 12.11
N GLY A 355 -2.91 -30.08 11.48
CA GLY A 355 -1.85 -29.30 12.12
C GLY A 355 -2.34 -28.07 12.90
N LEU A 356 -3.64 -27.72 12.82
CA LEU A 356 -4.21 -26.60 13.57
C LEU A 356 -4.80 -27.07 14.91
N PRO A 357 -4.73 -26.26 15.98
CA PRO A 357 -5.35 -26.58 17.26
C PRO A 357 -6.88 -26.77 17.12
N GLU A 358 -7.41 -27.86 17.71
CA GLU A 358 -8.85 -28.22 17.64
C GLU A 358 -9.80 -27.17 18.25
N ASP A 359 -9.28 -26.23 19.04
CA ASP A 359 -10.03 -25.20 19.76
C ASP A 359 -10.07 -23.83 19.06
N LYS A 360 -9.58 -23.73 17.82
CA LYS A 360 -9.52 -22.46 17.08
C LYS A 360 -10.60 -22.31 16.04
N LEU A 361 -11.18 -21.11 15.97
CA LEU A 361 -12.00 -20.67 14.84
C LEU A 361 -11.11 -20.56 13.61
N VAL A 362 -11.42 -21.33 12.57
CA VAL A 362 -10.71 -21.30 11.29
C VAL A 362 -11.69 -20.82 10.22
N LEU A 363 -11.31 -19.71 9.58
CA LEU A 363 -12.08 -19.07 8.52
C LEU A 363 -11.27 -19.10 7.23
N GLU A 364 -11.95 -19.41 6.14
CA GLU A 364 -11.42 -19.30 4.78
C GLU A 364 -11.88 -17.98 4.19
N ALA A 365 -10.94 -17.14 3.76
CA ALA A 365 -11.23 -15.98 2.92
C ALA A 365 -11.55 -16.46 1.50
N ILE A 366 -12.74 -16.12 0.99
CA ILE A 366 -13.24 -16.62 -0.30
C ILE A 366 -12.64 -15.80 -1.44
N PRO A 367 -11.82 -16.38 -2.34
CA PRO A 367 -11.31 -15.68 -3.50
C PRO A 367 -12.44 -15.32 -4.47
N GLN A 368 -12.38 -14.11 -5.03
CA GLN A 368 -13.37 -13.57 -5.97
C GLN A 368 -12.91 -13.66 -7.43
N GLY A 369 -11.60 -13.80 -7.67
CA GLY A 369 -11.05 -13.89 -9.01
C GLY A 369 -9.54 -13.61 -9.05
N LEU A 370 -9.11 -13.08 -10.19
CA LEU A 370 -7.74 -12.65 -10.43
C LEU A 370 -7.74 -11.18 -10.86
N THR A 371 -6.68 -10.44 -10.51
CA THR A 371 -6.51 -9.04 -10.92
C THR A 371 -6.55 -8.90 -12.45
N GLY A 372 -7.16 -7.82 -12.94
CA GLY A 372 -7.22 -7.52 -14.38
C GLY A 372 -8.25 -8.34 -15.17
N ALA A 373 -9.02 -9.23 -14.54
CA ALA A 373 -10.00 -10.07 -15.22
C ALA A 373 -11.30 -9.33 -15.64
N ASN A 374 -11.68 -8.22 -14.98
CA ASN A 374 -13.05 -7.69 -15.07
C ASN A 374 -13.21 -6.16 -15.00
N GLU A 375 -12.16 -5.35 -15.16
CA GLU A 375 -12.29 -3.90 -14.96
C GLU A 375 -12.31 -3.11 -16.27
N PRO A 376 -13.45 -2.54 -16.68
CA PRO A 376 -13.47 -1.51 -17.70
C PRO A 376 -12.92 -0.20 -17.12
N ASP A 377 -11.79 0.26 -17.62
CA ASP A 377 -11.28 1.62 -17.42
C ASP A 377 -12.29 2.62 -18.01
N VAL A 378 -12.47 3.83 -17.44
CA VAL A 378 -13.27 4.90 -18.09
C VAL A 378 -12.75 5.15 -19.49
N TRP A 379 -11.42 5.07 -19.65
CA TRP A 379 -10.76 5.22 -20.94
C TRP A 379 -11.10 4.06 -21.89
N ASP A 380 -11.51 2.89 -21.41
CA ASP A 380 -11.94 1.79 -22.28
C ASP A 380 -13.22 2.11 -23.03
N GLN A 381 -14.07 2.99 -22.48
CA GLN A 381 -15.28 3.47 -23.15
C GLN A 381 -14.96 4.57 -24.18
N LEU A 382 -13.83 5.28 -24.00
CA LEU A 382 -13.41 6.41 -24.84
C LEU A 382 -12.38 6.03 -25.92
N THR A 383 -11.84 4.82 -25.86
CA THR A 383 -10.82 4.30 -26.79
C THR A 383 -11.37 3.18 -27.65
N THR A 384 -10.76 2.96 -28.82
CA THR A 384 -11.05 1.77 -29.64
C THR A 384 -10.36 0.54 -29.06
N GLN A 385 -10.84 -0.66 -29.39
CA GLN A 385 -10.17 -1.92 -28.99
C GLN A 385 -8.70 -1.93 -29.43
N GLU A 386 -8.43 -1.47 -30.65
CA GLU A 386 -7.08 -1.40 -31.22
C GLU A 386 -6.17 -0.46 -30.43
N GLN A 387 -6.68 0.70 -29.98
CA GLN A 387 -5.92 1.62 -29.13
C GLN A 387 -5.60 1.01 -27.75
N ARG A 388 -6.53 0.23 -27.18
CA ARG A 388 -6.30 -0.49 -25.92
C ARG A 388 -5.24 -1.58 -26.08
N GLU A 389 -5.35 -2.36 -27.15
CA GLU A 389 -4.36 -3.40 -27.47
C GLU A 389 -2.97 -2.79 -27.65
N TRP A 390 -2.87 -1.64 -28.32
CA TRP A 390 -1.61 -0.94 -28.48
C TRP A 390 -1.07 -0.36 -27.16
N ALA A 391 -1.92 0.24 -26.33
CA ALA A 391 -1.53 0.75 -25.01
C ALA A 391 -1.02 -0.37 -24.07
N ALA A 392 -1.57 -1.58 -24.20
CA ALA A 392 -1.14 -2.75 -23.44
C ALA A 392 0.26 -3.25 -23.85
N ILE A 393 0.74 -2.96 -25.08
CA ILE A 393 2.08 -3.35 -25.53
C ILE A 393 3.16 -2.66 -24.69
N GLY A 394 3.03 -1.36 -24.46
CA GLY A 394 4.04 -0.54 -23.75
C GLY A 394 3.96 -0.62 -22.23
N SER A 395 3.13 -1.53 -21.71
CA SER A 395 2.87 -1.67 -20.29
C SER A 395 3.36 -3.04 -19.82
N TRP A 396 4.15 -3.06 -18.76
CA TRP A 396 4.55 -4.30 -18.10
C TRP A 396 3.32 -5.11 -17.71
N GLN A 397 3.31 -6.39 -18.07
CA GLN A 397 2.27 -7.31 -17.61
C GLN A 397 2.77 -7.96 -16.31
N VAL A 398 1.99 -7.81 -15.25
CA VAL A 398 2.18 -8.51 -13.97
C VAL A 398 1.35 -9.80 -14.02
N GLU A 399 1.85 -10.88 -13.43
CA GLU A 399 1.05 -12.08 -13.28
C GLU A 399 -0.21 -11.76 -12.45
N PRO A 400 -1.40 -12.22 -12.86
CA PRO A 400 -2.61 -11.94 -12.11
C PRO A 400 -2.56 -12.48 -10.68
N GLU A 401 -2.80 -11.62 -9.69
CA GLU A 401 -2.88 -11.98 -8.29
C GLU A 401 -4.32 -12.37 -7.90
N VAL A 402 -4.47 -13.20 -6.86
CA VAL A 402 -5.80 -13.55 -6.32
C VAL A 402 -6.44 -12.32 -5.70
N THR A 403 -7.72 -12.11 -6.01
CA THR A 403 -8.54 -11.05 -5.39
C THR A 403 -9.47 -11.64 -4.35
N TYR A 404 -9.70 -10.92 -3.26
CA TYR A 404 -10.58 -11.29 -2.14
C TYR A 404 -11.76 -10.33 -1.96
N ARG A 405 -11.74 -9.24 -2.72
CA ARG A 405 -12.79 -8.23 -2.80
C ARG A 405 -12.88 -7.73 -4.25
N SER A 406 -13.92 -6.98 -4.53
CA SER A 406 -14.15 -6.35 -5.83
C SER A 406 -14.21 -4.84 -5.67
N LEU A 407 -13.66 -4.09 -6.63
CA LEU A 407 -13.85 -2.65 -6.74
C LEU A 407 -14.98 -2.33 -7.72
N SER A 408 -15.95 -1.53 -7.31
CA SER A 408 -17.08 -1.09 -8.16
C SER A 408 -17.21 0.42 -8.16
N PRO A 409 -17.48 1.09 -9.30
CA PRO A 409 -17.76 2.52 -9.32
C PRO A 409 -18.91 2.89 -8.37
N ARG A 410 -18.70 3.90 -7.52
CA ARG A 410 -19.72 4.41 -6.59
C ARG A 410 -20.80 5.23 -7.27
N SER A 411 -20.45 5.82 -8.40
CA SER A 411 -21.31 6.68 -9.19
C SER A 411 -20.89 6.58 -10.66
N PRO A 412 -21.75 7.00 -11.60
CA PRO A 412 -21.37 7.11 -13.00
C PRO A 412 -20.56 8.38 -13.30
N TYR A 413 -20.14 9.15 -12.30
CA TYR A 413 -19.46 10.42 -12.50
C TYR A 413 -17.94 10.25 -12.45
N VAL A 414 -17.24 11.00 -13.30
CA VAL A 414 -15.80 11.24 -13.15
C VAL A 414 -15.61 12.35 -12.14
N PHE A 415 -14.73 12.12 -11.16
CA PHE A 415 -14.33 13.12 -10.19
C PHE A 415 -13.05 13.80 -10.64
N ASN A 416 -12.94 15.12 -10.46
CA ASN A 416 -11.72 15.86 -10.74
C ASN A 416 -11.49 16.95 -9.67
N PHE A 417 -10.40 16.82 -8.92
CA PHE A 417 -9.98 17.81 -7.93
C PHE A 417 -8.45 17.91 -7.85
N SER A 418 -7.94 19.04 -7.39
CA SER A 418 -6.52 19.30 -7.26
C SER A 418 -6.13 19.60 -5.80
N PRO A 419 -5.01 19.08 -5.30
CA PRO A 419 -4.46 19.51 -4.02
C PRO A 419 -4.06 21.00 -3.99
N TYR A 420 -4.14 21.66 -2.83
CA TYR A 420 -3.68 23.05 -2.65
C TYR A 420 -2.16 23.19 -2.85
N ALA A 421 -1.73 24.11 -3.72
CA ALA A 421 -0.31 24.39 -3.94
C ALA A 421 0.45 24.83 -2.67
N GLU A 422 -0.20 25.58 -1.76
CA GLU A 422 0.38 26.07 -0.50
C GLU A 422 0.00 25.22 0.74
N GLY A 423 -0.67 24.07 0.56
CA GLY A 423 -1.40 23.37 1.62
C GLY A 423 -1.42 21.84 1.50
N ASN A 424 -0.42 21.23 0.87
CA ASN A 424 -0.17 19.80 0.97
C ASN A 424 0.63 19.54 2.26
N GLY A 425 0.07 18.74 3.17
CA GLY A 425 0.83 18.16 4.29
C GLY A 425 1.34 16.77 3.93
N GLN A 426 2.46 16.36 4.51
CA GLN A 426 2.91 14.97 4.48
C GLN A 426 3.09 14.48 5.91
N PHE A 427 2.66 13.26 6.19
CA PHE A 427 2.88 12.63 7.49
C PHE A 427 3.51 11.25 7.33
N GLU A 428 4.34 10.91 8.30
CA GLU A 428 5.00 9.62 8.42
C GLU A 428 4.53 8.98 9.72
N ILE A 429 3.97 7.78 9.64
CA ILE A 429 3.42 7.13 10.83
C ILE A 429 4.54 6.72 11.78
N ASN A 430 4.50 7.29 12.97
CA ASN A 430 5.32 6.87 14.08
C ASN A 430 4.49 5.98 15.01
N THR A 431 4.69 4.67 14.93
CA THR A 431 3.99 3.67 15.77
C THR A 431 4.17 3.91 17.26
N SER A 432 5.30 4.45 17.71
CA SER A 432 5.51 4.75 19.14
C SER A 432 4.68 5.92 19.63
N THR A 433 4.49 6.94 18.78
CA THR A 433 3.67 8.13 19.06
C THR A 433 2.18 7.84 18.84
N ALA A 434 1.81 7.16 17.76
CA ALA A 434 0.43 6.85 17.38
C ALA A 434 -0.26 5.83 18.31
N LEU A 435 0.53 4.94 18.93
CA LEU A 435 -0.01 3.79 19.68
C LEU A 435 0.34 3.79 21.17
N GLY A 436 1.01 4.82 21.68
CA GLY A 436 1.53 4.81 23.05
C GLY A 436 2.48 3.63 23.35
N GLY A 437 3.05 3.00 22.31
CA GLY A 437 4.13 2.00 22.41
C GLY A 437 3.74 0.58 22.85
N SER A 438 2.51 0.07 22.67
CA SER A 438 2.16 -1.26 23.19
C SER A 438 1.27 -2.14 22.29
N SER A 439 1.63 -3.43 22.14
CA SER A 439 1.14 -4.37 21.12
C SER A 439 0.12 -5.43 21.59
N LEU A 440 -0.20 -5.50 22.89
CA LEU A 440 -0.96 -6.64 23.44
C LEU A 440 -2.48 -6.52 23.38
N ASN A 441 -3.02 -5.29 23.28
CA ASN A 441 -4.47 -5.02 23.20
C ASN A 441 -4.77 -3.92 22.16
N GLN A 442 -3.95 -3.80 21.13
CA GLN A 442 -4.14 -2.74 20.14
C GLN A 442 -5.44 -2.97 19.38
N VAL A 443 -6.36 -2.00 19.42
CA VAL A 443 -7.52 -2.03 18.53
C VAL A 443 -7.03 -1.58 17.14
N PRO A 444 -7.46 -2.21 16.04
CA PRO A 444 -6.87 -1.94 14.74
C PRO A 444 -6.97 -0.45 14.34
N LEU A 445 -5.82 0.19 14.14
CA LEU A 445 -5.71 1.50 13.50
C LEU A 445 -5.41 1.31 12.01
N GLU A 446 -6.29 0.61 11.31
CA GLU A 446 -6.07 0.18 9.91
C GLU A 446 -5.95 1.35 8.92
N THR A 447 -6.33 2.55 9.36
CA THR A 447 -6.11 3.82 8.66
C THR A 447 -4.65 4.28 8.70
N TYR A 448 -3.82 3.71 9.57
CA TYR A 448 -2.42 4.11 9.75
C TYR A 448 -1.46 2.93 9.80
N LEU A 449 -1.96 1.72 10.05
CA LEU A 449 -1.16 0.53 10.22
C LEU A 449 -1.85 -0.65 9.52
N PRO A 450 -1.18 -1.31 8.58
CA PRO A 450 -1.74 -2.48 7.95
C PRO A 450 -1.89 -3.59 9.00
N PRO A 451 -2.93 -4.42 8.91
CA PRO A 451 -3.03 -5.57 9.80
C PRO A 451 -1.89 -6.56 9.50
N SER A 452 -1.45 -7.25 10.54
CA SER A 452 -0.46 -8.32 10.39
C SER A 452 -1.15 -9.63 10.08
N ALA A 453 -0.65 -10.35 9.08
CA ALA A 453 -0.94 -11.76 8.88
C ALA A 453 0.36 -12.57 8.83
N LEU A 454 0.31 -13.80 9.35
CA LEU A 454 1.42 -14.75 9.34
C LEU A 454 1.02 -15.96 8.49
N LEU A 455 1.71 -16.15 7.38
CA LEU A 455 1.62 -17.37 6.59
C LEU A 455 2.37 -18.47 7.33
N LYS A 456 1.64 -19.47 7.80
CA LYS A 456 2.18 -20.62 8.55
C LYS A 456 2.11 -21.92 7.79
N TYR A 457 1.26 -22.00 6.78
CA TYR A 457 1.03 -23.21 6.00
C TYR A 457 1.14 -22.89 4.53
N ASP A 458 1.67 -23.82 3.75
CA ASP A 458 1.68 -23.73 2.29
C ASP A 458 0.30 -24.07 1.69
N GLU A 459 0.22 -24.03 0.36
CA GLU A 459 -0.97 -24.39 -0.41
C GLU A 459 -1.42 -25.85 -0.26
N ASN A 460 -0.54 -26.74 0.21
CA ASN A 460 -0.83 -28.14 0.48
C ASN A 460 -1.26 -28.37 1.95
N GLY A 461 -1.25 -27.33 2.79
CA GLY A 461 -1.57 -27.39 4.21
C GLY A 461 -0.42 -27.89 5.08
N GLU A 462 0.80 -27.95 4.56
CA GLU A 462 2.01 -28.30 5.31
C GLU A 462 2.54 -27.07 6.05
N GLU A 463 3.02 -27.24 7.29
CA GLU A 463 3.55 -26.14 8.08
C GLU A 463 4.90 -25.67 7.51
N LEU A 464 5.04 -24.36 7.31
CA LEU A 464 6.29 -23.75 6.88
C LEU A 464 7.34 -23.83 8.01
N GLU A 465 8.58 -24.18 7.67
CA GLU A 465 9.69 -24.21 8.66
C GLU A 465 9.88 -22.86 9.37
N THR A 466 9.63 -21.76 8.65
CA THR A 466 9.64 -20.40 9.18
C THR A 466 8.37 -19.69 8.71
N PRO A 467 7.49 -19.25 9.63
CA PRO A 467 6.34 -18.44 9.28
C PRO A 467 6.76 -17.14 8.59
N ILE A 468 6.03 -16.76 7.55
CA ILE A 468 6.29 -15.54 6.78
C ILE A 468 5.29 -14.46 7.18
N THR A 469 5.77 -13.28 7.55
CA THR A 469 4.88 -12.12 7.76
C THR A 469 4.43 -11.60 6.40
N LEU A 470 3.13 -11.57 6.18
CA LEU A 470 2.55 -10.99 4.98
C LEU A 470 2.44 -9.48 5.13
N THR A 471 2.85 -8.76 4.10
CA THR A 471 2.65 -7.32 3.94
C THR A 471 1.65 -7.05 2.81
N PRO A 472 0.96 -5.89 2.80
CA PRO A 472 0.19 -5.46 1.65
C PRO A 472 1.04 -5.43 0.37
N THR A 473 0.42 -5.73 -0.77
CA THR A 473 1.02 -5.54 -2.10
C THR A 473 0.35 -4.37 -2.81
N LEU A 474 0.71 -4.12 -4.07
CA LEU A 474 0.02 -3.15 -4.93
C LEU A 474 -1.39 -3.61 -5.35
N ASN A 475 -1.78 -4.85 -5.02
CA ASN A 475 -3.12 -5.38 -5.27
C ASN A 475 -4.12 -4.81 -4.25
N ASN A 476 -4.80 -3.72 -4.61
CA ASN A 476 -5.86 -3.12 -3.77
C ASN A 476 -7.08 -4.02 -3.57
N GLU A 477 -7.21 -5.11 -4.35
CA GLU A 477 -8.23 -6.14 -4.23
C GLU A 477 -7.75 -7.38 -3.44
N GLY A 478 -6.52 -7.33 -2.91
CA GLY A 478 -5.90 -8.40 -2.15
C GLY A 478 -6.51 -8.60 -0.74
N TYR A 479 -5.94 -9.57 -0.02
CA TYR A 479 -6.34 -9.87 1.35
C TYR A 479 -5.91 -8.76 2.32
N LEU A 480 -4.64 -8.37 2.25
CA LEU A 480 -4.08 -7.23 2.98
C LEU A 480 -4.05 -5.99 2.09
N VAL A 481 -4.61 -4.89 2.58
CA VAL A 481 -4.61 -3.60 1.87
C VAL A 481 -3.77 -2.58 2.63
N SER A 482 -3.11 -1.67 1.90
CA SER A 482 -2.41 -0.55 2.53
C SER A 482 -3.41 0.42 3.17
N PRO A 483 -2.99 1.15 4.23
CA PRO A 483 -3.75 2.28 4.74
C PRO A 483 -4.01 3.36 3.68
N PRO A 484 -4.94 4.30 3.92
CA PRO A 484 -5.20 5.41 3.02
C PRO A 484 -3.94 6.21 2.68
N ASP A 485 -3.85 6.55 1.40
CA ASP A 485 -2.72 7.26 0.83
C ASP A 485 -2.91 8.78 0.98
N LEU A 486 -4.18 9.20 1.01
CA LEU A 486 -4.58 10.59 1.06
C LEU A 486 -5.69 10.76 2.10
N LEU A 487 -5.45 11.67 3.04
CA LEU A 487 -6.43 12.14 4.02
C LEU A 487 -6.95 13.53 3.66
N ILE A 488 -8.26 13.72 3.74
CA ILE A 488 -8.94 15.01 3.61
C ILE A 488 -9.84 15.28 4.82
N SER A 489 -10.36 16.50 4.97
CA SER A 489 -11.40 16.74 5.97
C SER A 489 -12.76 16.20 5.50
N LEU A 490 -13.66 15.87 6.45
CA LEU A 490 -15.05 15.54 6.14
C LEU A 490 -15.74 16.62 5.28
N THR A 491 -15.44 17.89 5.53
CA THR A 491 -15.94 19.03 4.75
C THR A 491 -15.43 18.99 3.30
N SER A 492 -14.15 18.67 3.07
CA SER A 492 -13.61 18.47 1.72
C SER A 492 -14.24 17.27 1.01
N ALA A 493 -14.52 16.18 1.71
CA ALA A 493 -15.21 15.03 1.12
C ALA A 493 -16.59 15.42 0.57
N GLN A 494 -17.36 16.20 1.34
CA GLN A 494 -18.64 16.74 0.88
C GLN A 494 -18.46 17.64 -0.35
N GLN A 495 -17.46 18.51 -0.35
CA GLN A 495 -17.18 19.39 -1.49
C GLN A 495 -16.85 18.61 -2.77
N ILE A 496 -16.05 17.53 -2.69
CA ILE A 496 -15.75 16.65 -3.83
C ILE A 496 -17.05 16.03 -4.37
N LEU A 497 -17.86 15.44 -3.49
CA LEU A 497 -19.08 14.74 -3.89
C LEU A 497 -20.12 15.69 -4.52
N GLU A 498 -20.13 16.96 -4.13
CA GLU A 498 -21.10 17.96 -4.62
C GLU A 498 -20.61 18.77 -5.83
N ASN A 499 -19.29 19.04 -5.95
CA ASN A 499 -18.75 20.04 -6.87
C ASN A 499 -17.70 19.51 -7.86
N ALA A 500 -17.19 18.29 -7.68
CA ALA A 500 -16.13 17.72 -8.52
C ALA A 500 -16.61 16.65 -9.49
N CYS A 501 -17.93 16.41 -9.61
CA CYS A 501 -18.50 15.36 -10.45
C CYS A 501 -18.87 15.86 -11.86
N TYR A 502 -18.44 15.12 -12.88
CA TYR A 502 -18.78 15.33 -14.29
C TYR A 502 -19.43 14.05 -14.84
N GLU A 503 -20.51 14.17 -15.63
CA GLU A 503 -21.11 13.00 -16.27
C GLU A 503 -20.08 12.34 -17.20
N SER A 504 -19.88 11.03 -17.04
CA SER A 504 -18.88 10.26 -17.79
C SER A 504 -19.29 9.97 -19.24
N VAL A 505 -20.51 10.32 -19.66
CA VAL A 505 -21.08 9.92 -20.95
C VAL A 505 -21.07 11.09 -21.94
N PRO A 506 -20.53 10.93 -23.16
CA PRO A 506 -20.78 11.87 -24.25
C PRO A 506 -22.26 11.82 -24.63
N ASP A 507 -22.93 12.97 -24.58
CA ASP A 507 -24.27 13.12 -25.13
C ASP A 507 -24.26 12.71 -26.60
N GLU A 508 -24.91 11.58 -26.94
CA GLU A 508 -25.09 11.12 -28.33
C GLU A 508 -25.84 12.16 -29.20
N THR A 509 -26.36 13.24 -28.62
CA THR A 509 -27.00 14.34 -29.36
C THR A 509 -26.07 15.50 -29.74
N ALA A 510 -24.79 15.47 -29.37
CA ALA A 510 -23.81 16.51 -29.73
C ALA A 510 -23.10 16.29 -31.08
N GLY A 511 -23.71 15.53 -31.99
CA GLY A 511 -23.25 15.33 -33.37
C GLY A 511 -24.35 15.67 -34.37
N SER A 512 -24.53 16.96 -34.66
CA SER A 512 -25.24 17.47 -35.84
C SER A 512 -24.27 17.99 -36.87
#